data_AF-A0A2S7T9P5-F1
#
_entry.id   AF-A0A2S7T9P5-F1
#
_cell.length_a   1.000
_cell.length_b   1.000
_cell.length_c   1.000
_cell.angle_alpha   90.00
_cell.angle_beta   90.00
_cell.angle_gamma   90.00
#
_symmetry.space_group_name_H-M   'P 1'
#
loop_
_entity.id
_entity.type
_entity.pdbx_description
1 polymer ?
#
loop_
_entity_poly.entity_id
_entity_poly.type
_entity_poly.pdbx_seq_one_letter_code
_entity_poly.pdbx_strand_id
1 'polypeptide(L)'
;MKNFKKISFFALVLGWIGQIITHIILSNLVANNAAGGETGMVIYWSSFFILIYYGLFILIPSKRIAGLSENIGILGFTLLSAIYAVIGFTILIGWLFLVSWIWFEVFLDAFICGLIFGLTFHLLWNKKRNELRQIHLLPIMTLPVLFLFIYLHALPRFFPAFAFNIVPKHVRHDIYKQTIPKFKVGDELSALQDALPGEFEFEGCYGRQGAQLDDFQYVIEVNCCKIVRIEYGPKQNTGFMISGKRLPCD
;
A
#
# COMPACT_ATOMS: atom_id res chain seq x y z
N MET A 1 1.90 -8.00 -33.26
CA MET A 1 2.48 -8.56 -32.01
C MET A 1 3.37 -7.58 -31.22
N LYS A 2 4.23 -6.75 -31.83
CA LYS A 2 5.07 -5.79 -31.07
C LYS A 2 4.26 -4.82 -30.19
N ASN A 3 3.14 -4.29 -30.69
CA ASN A 3 2.28 -3.39 -29.92
C ASN A 3 1.52 -4.08 -28.79
N PHE A 4 1.16 -5.36 -28.96
CA PHE A 4 0.46 -6.14 -27.93
C PHE A 4 1.29 -6.16 -26.65
N LYS A 5 2.56 -6.56 -26.73
CA LYS A 5 3.45 -6.62 -25.56
C LYS A 5 3.58 -5.28 -24.83
N LYS A 6 3.56 -4.16 -25.55
CA LYS A 6 3.64 -2.83 -24.92
C LYS A 6 2.36 -2.48 -24.18
N ILE A 7 1.23 -2.63 -24.87
CA ILE A 7 -0.09 -2.25 -24.35
C ILE A 7 -0.49 -3.16 -23.20
N SER A 8 -0.30 -4.47 -23.34
CA SER A 8 -0.62 -5.43 -22.29
C SER A 8 0.28 -5.26 -21.07
N PHE A 9 1.58 -5.02 -21.26
CA PHE A 9 2.46 -4.74 -20.11
C PHE A 9 2.10 -3.43 -19.41
N PHE A 10 1.81 -2.36 -20.15
CA PHE A 10 1.37 -1.11 -19.55
C PHE A 10 0.05 -1.26 -18.78
N ALA A 11 -0.95 -1.92 -19.38
CA ALA A 11 -2.22 -2.21 -18.72
C ALA A 11 -2.01 -3.05 -17.46
N LEU A 12 -1.07 -3.99 -17.49
CA LEU A 12 -0.74 -4.82 -16.33
C LEU A 12 -0.09 -4.01 -15.21
N VAL A 13 0.84 -3.10 -15.55
CA VAL A 13 1.46 -2.21 -14.56
C VAL A 13 0.41 -1.31 -13.91
N LEU A 14 -0.55 -0.76 -14.67
CA LEU A 14 -1.64 0.01 -14.08
C LEU A 14 -2.53 -0.86 -13.20
N GLY A 15 -2.82 -2.10 -13.61
CA GLY A 15 -3.53 -3.06 -12.77
C GLY A 15 -2.79 -3.35 -11.46
N TRP A 16 -1.47 -3.53 -11.54
CA TRP A 16 -0.59 -3.76 -10.40
C TRP A 16 -0.57 -2.58 -9.42
N ILE A 17 -0.50 -1.35 -9.92
CA ILE A 17 -0.60 -0.13 -9.10
C ILE A 17 -1.98 -0.05 -8.44
N GLY A 18 -3.03 -0.33 -9.22
CA GLY A 18 -4.41 -0.31 -8.74
C GLY A 18 -4.67 -1.31 -7.61
N GLN A 19 -4.20 -2.55 -7.73
CA GLN A 19 -4.34 -3.52 -6.62
C GLN A 19 -3.61 -3.07 -5.36
N ILE A 20 -2.43 -2.45 -5.46
CA ILE A 20 -1.70 -1.97 -4.28
C ILE A 20 -2.50 -0.88 -3.58
N ILE A 21 -3.03 0.08 -4.35
CA ILE A 21 -3.87 1.14 -3.81
C ILE A 21 -5.13 0.56 -3.14
N THR A 22 -5.81 -0.39 -3.79
CA THR A 22 -6.99 -1.05 -3.20
C THR A 22 -6.64 -1.79 -1.93
N HIS A 23 -5.55 -2.57 -1.94
CA HIS A 23 -5.09 -3.30 -0.77
C HIS A 23 -4.87 -2.36 0.42
N ILE A 24 -4.14 -1.25 0.21
CA ILE A 24 -3.89 -0.24 1.25
C ILE A 24 -5.20 0.37 1.78
N ILE A 25 -6.14 0.70 0.90
CA ILE A 25 -7.44 1.27 1.29
C ILE A 25 -8.23 0.25 2.12
N LEU A 26 -8.31 -0.99 1.66
CA LEU A 26 -9.08 -2.04 2.33
C LEU A 26 -8.49 -2.39 3.69
N SER A 27 -7.17 -2.58 3.77
CA SER A 27 -6.50 -2.87 5.04
C SER A 27 -6.70 -1.74 6.06
N ASN A 28 -6.77 -0.49 5.60
CA ASN A 28 -7.11 0.62 6.49
C ASN A 28 -8.57 0.65 6.91
N LEU A 29 -9.51 0.34 6.03
CA LEU A 29 -10.94 0.34 6.36
C LEU A 29 -11.32 -0.83 7.30
N VAL A 30 -10.68 -1.99 7.14
CA VAL A 30 -11.02 -3.20 7.88
C VAL A 30 -10.24 -3.30 9.19
N ALA A 31 -8.96 -2.93 9.20
CA ALA A 31 -8.07 -3.12 10.34
C ALA A 31 -7.57 -1.82 10.98
N ASN A 32 -8.04 -0.64 10.53
CA ASN A 32 -7.57 0.70 10.94
C ASN A 32 -6.05 0.90 10.83
N ASN A 33 -5.35 0.01 10.11
CA ASN A 33 -3.90 0.02 10.05
C ASN A 33 -3.38 -0.81 8.87
N ALA A 34 -3.05 -0.17 7.74
CA ALA A 34 -2.31 -0.82 6.66
C ALA A 34 -0.81 -0.98 6.95
N ALA A 35 -0.34 -0.62 8.15
CA ALA A 35 1.05 -0.78 8.55
C ALA A 35 1.34 -2.10 9.28
N GLY A 36 0.40 -3.02 9.32
CA GLY A 36 0.74 -4.43 9.55
C GLY A 36 1.81 -4.82 8.52
N GLY A 37 2.87 -5.52 8.92
CA GLY A 37 4.02 -5.85 8.04
C GLY A 37 3.68 -6.61 6.75
N GLU A 38 2.40 -6.93 6.56
CA GLU A 38 1.78 -7.63 5.44
C GLU A 38 1.77 -6.79 4.15
N THR A 39 1.51 -5.48 4.19
CA THR A 39 1.42 -4.67 2.95
C THR A 39 2.74 -4.61 2.18
N GLY A 40 3.88 -4.50 2.88
CA GLY A 40 5.19 -4.57 2.23
C GLY A 40 5.48 -5.95 1.62
N MET A 41 5.05 -7.02 2.30
CA MET A 41 5.16 -8.39 1.81
C MET A 41 4.27 -8.62 0.58
N VAL A 42 3.04 -8.11 0.58
CA VAL A 42 2.11 -8.16 -0.56
C VAL A 42 2.66 -7.41 -1.76
N ILE A 43 3.21 -6.20 -1.58
CA ILE A 43 3.85 -5.44 -2.67
C ILE A 43 5.00 -6.25 -3.29
N TYR A 44 5.87 -6.83 -2.45
CA TYR A 44 7.01 -7.62 -2.91
C TYR A 44 6.58 -8.87 -3.68
N TRP A 45 5.74 -9.71 -3.09
CA TRP A 45 5.32 -10.98 -3.71
C TRP A 45 4.44 -10.77 -4.93
N SER A 46 3.51 -9.79 -4.88
CA SER A 46 2.65 -9.48 -6.03
C SER A 46 3.47 -9.06 -7.25
N SER A 47 4.59 -8.36 -7.06
CA SER A 47 5.52 -7.99 -8.14
C SER A 47 6.11 -9.21 -8.85
N PHE A 48 6.41 -10.28 -8.12
CA PHE A 48 6.93 -11.52 -8.69
C PHE A 48 5.84 -12.31 -9.42
N PHE A 49 4.69 -12.50 -8.76
CA PHE A 49 3.59 -13.28 -9.32
C PHE A 49 3.00 -12.64 -10.57
N ILE A 50 2.95 -11.31 -10.64
CA ILE A 50 2.39 -10.62 -11.81
C ILE A 50 3.25 -10.79 -13.06
N LEU A 51 4.58 -10.93 -12.90
CA LEU A 51 5.48 -11.23 -14.01
C LEU A 51 5.28 -12.66 -14.54
N ILE A 52 5.10 -13.63 -13.64
CA ILE A 52 4.75 -15.01 -14.02
C ILE A 52 3.38 -15.03 -14.72
N TYR A 53 2.40 -14.33 -14.14
CA TYR A 53 1.06 -14.22 -14.71
C TYR A 53 1.12 -13.61 -16.12
N TYR A 54 1.91 -12.55 -16.31
CA TYR A 54 2.13 -11.94 -17.61
C TYR A 54 2.66 -12.93 -18.65
N GLY A 55 3.67 -13.72 -18.27
CA GLY A 55 4.25 -14.74 -19.13
C GLY A 55 3.23 -15.80 -19.54
N LEU A 56 2.56 -16.41 -18.56
CA LEU A 56 1.72 -17.59 -18.77
C LEU A 56 0.31 -17.26 -19.28
N PHE A 57 -0.34 -16.27 -18.68
CA PHE A 57 -1.77 -15.99 -18.89
C PHE A 57 -2.02 -14.81 -19.83
N ILE A 58 -1.01 -13.98 -20.15
CA ILE A 58 -1.17 -12.85 -21.08
C ILE A 58 -0.41 -13.08 -22.38
N LEU A 59 0.88 -13.44 -22.32
CA LEU A 59 1.69 -13.59 -23.53
C LEU A 59 1.35 -14.84 -24.35
N ILE A 60 1.18 -16.00 -23.70
CA ILE A 60 0.84 -17.25 -24.39
C ILE A 60 -0.50 -17.13 -25.14
N PRO A 61 -1.62 -16.74 -24.52
CA PRO A 61 -2.90 -16.59 -25.22
C PRO A 61 -3.07 -15.23 -25.92
N SER A 62 -1.99 -14.51 -26.24
CA SER A 62 -2.04 -13.13 -26.75
C SER A 62 -2.98 -12.90 -27.94
N LYS A 63 -3.02 -13.82 -28.90
CA LYS A 63 -3.94 -13.75 -30.05
C LYS A 63 -5.41 -13.83 -29.63
N ARG A 64 -5.74 -14.69 -28.64
CA ARG A 64 -7.10 -14.85 -28.11
C ARG A 64 -7.54 -13.62 -27.34
N ILE A 65 -6.65 -13.07 -26.50
CA ILE A 65 -6.93 -11.84 -25.73
C ILE A 65 -7.23 -10.67 -26.67
N ALA A 66 -6.39 -10.45 -27.68
CA ALA A 66 -6.61 -9.39 -28.67
C ALA A 66 -7.94 -9.58 -29.42
N GLY A 67 -8.22 -10.80 -29.91
CA GLY A 67 -9.47 -11.08 -30.61
C GLY A 67 -10.71 -10.92 -29.73
N LEU A 68 -10.64 -11.34 -28.45
CA LEU A 68 -11.73 -11.13 -27.50
C LEU A 68 -11.98 -9.63 -27.25
N SER A 69 -10.91 -8.84 -27.16
CA SER A 69 -11.03 -7.39 -26.95
C SER A 69 -11.64 -6.67 -28.15
N GLU A 70 -11.43 -7.17 -29.36
CA GLU A 70 -12.02 -6.61 -30.59
C GLU A 70 -13.50 -7.00 -30.76
N ASN A 71 -13.89 -8.19 -30.28
CA ASN A 71 -15.22 -8.76 -30.51
C ASN A 71 -16.23 -8.50 -29.37
N ILE A 72 -15.75 -8.18 -28.17
CA ILE A 72 -16.60 -7.97 -26.99
C ILE A 72 -16.55 -6.48 -26.61
N GLY A 73 -17.69 -5.91 -26.19
CA GLY A 73 -17.72 -4.54 -25.68
C GLY A 73 -16.88 -4.34 -24.42
N ILE A 74 -16.51 -3.08 -24.14
CA ILE A 74 -15.62 -2.68 -23.05
C ILE A 74 -15.97 -3.28 -21.70
N LEU A 75 -17.25 -3.24 -21.29
CA LEU A 75 -17.71 -3.76 -20.01
C LEU A 75 -17.55 -5.28 -19.94
N GLY A 76 -17.94 -5.99 -21.00
CA GLY A 76 -17.83 -7.45 -21.07
C GLY A 76 -16.38 -7.91 -21.03
N PHE A 77 -15.49 -7.27 -21.79
CA PHE A 77 -14.07 -7.60 -21.77
C PHE A 77 -13.41 -7.28 -20.42
N THR A 78 -13.78 -6.16 -19.80
CA THR A 78 -13.27 -5.73 -18.50
C THR A 78 -13.65 -6.74 -17.40
N LEU A 79 -14.93 -7.12 -17.33
CA LEU A 79 -15.39 -8.10 -16.34
C LEU A 79 -14.79 -9.49 -16.59
N LEU A 80 -14.71 -9.93 -17.84
CA LEU A 80 -14.07 -11.20 -18.20
C LEU A 80 -12.60 -11.21 -17.78
N SER A 81 -11.89 -10.10 -17.97
CA SER A 81 -10.48 -9.96 -17.56
C SER A 81 -10.31 -10.05 -16.04
N ALA A 82 -11.25 -9.50 -15.27
CA ALA A 82 -11.26 -9.61 -13.81
C ALA A 82 -11.45 -11.06 -13.35
N ILE A 83 -12.45 -11.76 -13.91
CA ILE A 83 -12.68 -13.18 -13.62
C ILE A 83 -11.45 -14.01 -14.04
N TYR A 84 -10.86 -13.70 -15.18
CA TYR A 84 -9.66 -14.38 -15.69
C TYR A 84 -8.43 -14.16 -14.79
N ALA A 85 -8.29 -12.97 -14.20
CA ALA A 85 -7.25 -12.68 -13.22
C ALA A 85 -7.43 -13.52 -11.95
N VAL A 86 -8.65 -13.61 -11.42
CA VAL A 86 -8.96 -14.45 -10.25
C VAL A 86 -8.67 -15.93 -10.52
N ILE A 87 -9.08 -16.44 -11.68
CA ILE A 87 -8.79 -17.84 -12.06
C ILE A 87 -7.28 -18.08 -12.14
N GLY A 88 -6.53 -17.22 -12.84
CA GLY A 88 -5.09 -17.41 -12.97
C GLY A 88 -4.35 -17.23 -11.63
N PHE A 89 -4.79 -16.31 -10.77
CA PHE A 89 -4.29 -16.20 -9.40
C PHE A 89 -4.54 -17.50 -8.62
N THR A 90 -5.75 -18.05 -8.70
CA THR A 90 -6.14 -19.30 -8.04
C THR A 90 -5.25 -20.46 -8.47
N ILE A 91 -4.97 -20.59 -9.77
CA ILE A 91 -4.09 -21.61 -10.34
C ILE A 91 -2.63 -21.44 -9.87
N LEU A 92 -2.13 -20.20 -9.83
CA LEU A 92 -0.73 -19.95 -9.45
C LEU A 92 -0.48 -20.21 -7.96
N ILE A 93 -1.26 -19.58 -7.09
CA ILE A 93 -1.00 -19.56 -5.64
C ILE A 93 -2.25 -19.42 -4.77
N GLY A 94 -3.41 -19.08 -5.35
CA GLY A 94 -4.60 -18.79 -4.55
C GLY A 94 -5.10 -19.96 -3.70
N TRP A 95 -4.73 -21.19 -4.05
CA TRP A 95 -5.03 -22.38 -3.23
C TRP A 95 -4.42 -22.32 -1.82
N LEU A 96 -3.26 -21.69 -1.65
CA LEU A 96 -2.62 -21.49 -0.34
C LEU A 96 -3.45 -20.59 0.58
N PHE A 97 -4.27 -19.70 -0.01
CA PHE A 97 -5.04 -18.70 0.71
C PHE A 97 -6.48 -19.14 0.98
N LEU A 98 -6.96 -20.23 0.36
CA LEU A 98 -8.33 -20.75 0.53
C LEU A 98 -8.69 -21.13 1.97
N VAL A 99 -7.69 -21.40 2.82
CA VAL A 99 -7.88 -21.78 4.23
C VAL A 99 -7.77 -20.58 5.18
N SER A 100 -7.33 -19.42 4.66
CA SER A 100 -7.06 -18.24 5.47
C SER A 100 -8.23 -17.24 5.46
N TRP A 101 -8.42 -16.52 6.56
CA TRP A 101 -9.36 -15.39 6.64
C TRP A 101 -9.00 -14.24 5.68
N ILE A 102 -7.75 -14.20 5.19
CA ILE A 102 -7.19 -13.22 4.25
C ILE A 102 -7.61 -13.55 2.80
N TRP A 103 -8.32 -14.66 2.57
CA TRP A 103 -8.77 -15.09 1.25
C TRP A 103 -9.52 -14.00 0.48
N PHE A 104 -10.45 -13.29 1.12
CA PHE A 104 -11.25 -12.27 0.46
C PHE A 104 -10.39 -11.11 -0.08
N GLU A 105 -9.39 -10.68 0.68
CA GLU A 105 -8.53 -9.55 0.33
C GLU A 105 -7.69 -9.84 -0.91
N VAL A 106 -6.97 -10.97 -0.92
CA VAL A 106 -6.08 -11.31 -2.03
C VAL A 106 -6.83 -11.68 -3.32
N PHE A 107 -8.05 -12.23 -3.20
CA PHE A 107 -8.91 -12.47 -4.36
C PHE A 107 -9.50 -11.17 -4.90
N LEU A 108 -9.84 -10.21 -4.03
CA LEU A 108 -10.28 -8.88 -4.45
C LEU A 108 -9.14 -8.13 -5.16
N ASP A 109 -7.91 -8.20 -4.65
CA ASP A 109 -6.73 -7.60 -5.30
C ASP A 109 -6.54 -8.12 -6.73
N ALA A 110 -6.60 -9.45 -6.90
CA ALA A 110 -6.52 -10.08 -8.22
C ALA A 110 -7.68 -9.63 -9.14
N PHE A 111 -8.90 -9.54 -8.60
CA PHE A 111 -10.07 -9.09 -9.33
C PHE A 111 -9.93 -7.63 -9.80
N ILE A 112 -9.52 -6.71 -8.91
CA ILE A 112 -9.29 -5.30 -9.25
C ILE A 112 -8.16 -5.14 -10.26
N CYS A 113 -7.05 -5.86 -10.07
CA CYS A 113 -5.95 -5.87 -11.04
C CYS A 113 -6.47 -6.27 -12.44
N GLY A 114 -7.30 -7.32 -12.52
CA GLY A 114 -7.90 -7.77 -13.77
C GLY A 114 -8.92 -6.79 -14.37
N LEU A 115 -9.71 -6.09 -13.56
CA LEU A 115 -10.60 -5.02 -14.03
C LEU A 115 -9.80 -3.89 -14.67
N ILE A 116 -8.80 -3.36 -13.97
CA ILE A 116 -8.00 -2.22 -14.45
C ILE A 116 -7.19 -2.63 -15.68
N PHE A 117 -6.63 -3.85 -15.69
CA PHE A 117 -6.00 -4.41 -16.88
C PHE A 117 -6.98 -4.46 -18.06
N GLY A 118 -8.16 -5.06 -17.87
CA GLY A 118 -9.14 -5.26 -18.93
C GLY A 118 -9.61 -3.93 -19.52
N LEU A 119 -9.94 -2.98 -18.66
CA LEU A 119 -10.34 -1.63 -19.03
C LEU A 119 -9.23 -0.92 -19.83
N THR A 120 -8.03 -0.87 -19.26
CA THR A 120 -6.88 -0.18 -19.86
C THR A 120 -6.49 -0.82 -21.19
N PHE A 121 -6.40 -2.15 -21.24
CA PHE A 121 -6.05 -2.88 -22.44
C PHE A 121 -7.07 -2.65 -23.54
N HIS A 122 -8.37 -2.77 -23.25
CA HIS A 122 -9.42 -2.57 -24.25
C HIS A 122 -9.42 -1.16 -24.82
N LEU A 123 -9.33 -0.13 -23.96
CA LEU A 123 -9.27 1.27 -24.38
C LEU A 123 -8.07 1.55 -25.28
N LEU A 124 -6.89 1.03 -24.93
CA LEU A 124 -5.67 1.24 -25.70
C LEU A 124 -5.61 0.35 -26.95
N TRP A 125 -6.16 -0.86 -26.92
CA TRP A 125 -6.13 -1.76 -28.06
C TRP A 125 -7.08 -1.31 -29.18
N ASN A 126 -8.27 -0.82 -28.81
CA ASN A 126 -9.31 -0.40 -29.74
C ASN A 126 -9.24 1.09 -30.12
N LYS A 127 -8.30 1.87 -29.57
CA LYS A 127 -8.04 3.24 -30.05
C LYS A 127 -7.46 3.21 -31.47
N LYS A 128 -7.73 4.23 -32.29
CA LYS A 128 -7.18 4.34 -33.66
C LYS A 128 -5.65 4.17 -33.62
N ARG A 129 -5.14 3.13 -34.32
CA ARG A 129 -3.73 2.67 -34.34
C ARG A 129 -2.67 3.76 -34.56
N ASN A 130 -3.04 4.92 -35.11
CA ASN A 130 -2.12 6.00 -35.44
C ASN A 130 -1.63 6.78 -34.20
N GLU A 131 -2.35 6.79 -33.07
CA GLU A 131 -1.94 7.52 -31.86
C GLU A 131 -0.99 6.71 -30.95
N LEU A 132 -1.05 5.38 -31.00
CA LEU A 132 -0.27 4.50 -30.10
C LEU A 132 1.17 4.26 -30.57
N ARG A 133 1.54 4.75 -31.76
CA ARG A 133 2.86 4.54 -32.36
C ARG A 133 3.99 5.17 -31.53
N GLN A 134 3.67 6.12 -30.66
CA GLN A 134 4.64 6.87 -29.84
C GLN A 134 4.74 6.43 -28.38
N ILE A 135 4.02 5.39 -27.93
CA ILE A 135 4.23 4.90 -26.55
C ILE A 135 5.60 4.21 -26.48
N HIS A 136 6.57 4.94 -25.92
CA HIS A 136 7.90 4.45 -25.61
C HIS A 136 7.82 3.38 -24.51
N LEU A 137 8.65 2.35 -24.61
CA LEU A 137 8.67 1.28 -23.61
C LEU A 137 9.29 1.76 -22.29
N LEU A 138 10.22 2.72 -22.37
CA LEU A 138 11.02 3.20 -21.24
C LEU A 138 10.14 3.80 -20.12
N PRO A 139 9.19 4.74 -20.38
CA PRO A 139 8.31 5.27 -19.34
C PRO A 139 7.45 4.20 -18.67
N ILE A 140 7.03 3.18 -19.41
CA ILE A 140 6.21 2.07 -18.89
C ILE A 140 7.03 1.24 -17.89
N MET A 141 8.29 0.96 -18.21
CA MET A 141 9.17 0.16 -17.33
C MET A 141 9.61 0.94 -16.08
N THR A 142 9.67 2.27 -16.15
CA THR A 142 10.00 3.11 -14.99
C THR A 142 8.80 3.39 -14.09
N LEU A 143 7.56 3.22 -14.57
CA LEU A 143 6.36 3.55 -13.81
C LEU A 143 6.24 2.79 -12.47
N PRO A 144 6.51 1.47 -12.38
CA PRO A 144 6.51 0.76 -11.09
C PRO A 144 7.54 1.32 -10.11
N VAL A 145 8.75 1.60 -10.60
CA VAL A 145 9.85 2.13 -9.78
C VAL A 145 9.52 3.54 -9.28
N LEU A 146 8.98 4.38 -10.16
CA LEU A 146 8.54 5.73 -9.81
C LEU A 146 7.40 5.70 -8.80
N PHE A 147 6.41 4.83 -8.98
CA PHE A 147 5.31 4.64 -8.03
C PHE A 147 5.84 4.23 -6.66
N LEU A 148 6.70 3.20 -6.60
CA LEU A 148 7.30 2.75 -5.33
C LEU A 148 8.16 3.84 -4.68
N PHE A 149 8.92 4.61 -5.45
CA PHE A 149 9.70 5.73 -4.92
C PHE A 149 8.80 6.81 -4.32
N ILE A 150 7.71 7.16 -5.02
CA ILE A 150 6.75 8.14 -4.51
C ILE A 150 6.10 7.60 -3.23
N TYR A 151 5.62 6.37 -3.24
CA TYR A 151 4.90 5.76 -2.13
C TYR A 151 5.76 5.52 -0.89
N LEU A 152 6.97 4.96 -1.05
CA LEU A 152 7.83 4.56 0.07
C LEU A 152 8.76 5.67 0.56
N HIS A 153 9.00 6.73 -0.23
CA HIS A 153 9.96 7.79 0.13
C HIS A 153 9.37 9.19 0.05
N ALA A 154 8.80 9.59 -1.08
CA ALA A 154 8.33 10.98 -1.22
C ALA A 154 7.11 11.26 -0.32
N LEU A 155 6.09 10.40 -0.39
CA LEU A 155 4.86 10.52 0.36
C LEU A 155 5.08 10.63 1.89
N PRO A 156 5.80 9.70 2.55
CA PRO A 156 6.04 9.79 4.00
C PRO A 156 6.87 11.01 4.39
N ARG A 157 7.73 11.52 3.50
CA ARG A 157 8.57 12.70 3.78
C ARG A 157 7.80 14.01 3.70
N PHE A 158 6.91 14.16 2.72
CA PHE A 158 6.15 15.39 2.51
C PHE A 158 4.83 15.43 3.28
N PHE A 159 4.21 14.26 3.52
CA PHE A 159 2.90 14.14 4.15
C PHE A 159 2.88 13.03 5.22
N PRO A 160 3.70 13.14 6.29
CA PRO A 160 3.87 12.06 7.28
C PRO A 160 2.57 11.66 7.99
N ALA A 161 1.74 12.62 8.39
CA ALA A 161 0.47 12.34 9.07
C ALA A 161 -0.49 11.53 8.20
N PHE A 162 -0.63 11.90 6.92
CA PHE A 162 -1.43 11.14 5.96
C PHE A 162 -0.81 9.77 5.66
N ALA A 163 0.52 9.72 5.49
CA ALA A 163 1.25 8.50 5.18
C ALA A 163 1.20 7.48 6.32
N PHE A 164 1.09 7.92 7.57
CA PHE A 164 1.29 7.10 8.77
C PHE A 164 0.47 5.80 8.76
N ASN A 165 -0.81 5.84 8.37
CA ASN A 165 -1.66 4.66 8.36
C ASN A 165 -1.62 3.87 7.05
N ILE A 166 -1.01 4.42 5.99
CA ILE A 166 -1.06 3.84 4.65
C ILE A 166 0.27 3.26 4.16
N VAL A 167 1.35 3.45 4.91
CA VAL A 167 2.69 2.95 4.58
C VAL A 167 3.07 1.71 5.40
N PRO A 168 3.98 0.86 4.91
CA PRO A 168 4.43 -0.31 5.66
C PRO A 168 5.12 0.06 6.98
N LYS A 169 5.12 -0.88 7.93
CA LYS A 169 5.69 -0.69 9.28
C LYS A 169 7.08 -0.04 9.31
N HIS A 170 8.00 -0.49 8.47
CA HIS A 170 9.37 0.04 8.45
C HIS A 170 9.42 1.52 8.03
N VAL A 171 8.54 1.95 7.11
CA VAL A 171 8.43 3.38 6.73
C VAL A 171 7.77 4.18 7.85
N ARG A 172 6.83 3.59 8.62
CA ARG A 172 6.31 4.25 9.82
C ARG A 172 7.40 4.50 10.86
N HIS A 173 8.39 3.61 10.99
CA HIS A 173 9.51 3.81 11.92
C HIS A 173 10.24 5.13 11.61
N ASP A 174 10.46 5.43 10.32
CA ASP A 174 11.03 6.70 9.89
C ASP A 174 10.12 7.89 10.20
N ILE A 175 8.81 7.73 10.06
CA ILE A 175 7.84 8.77 10.44
C ILE A 175 7.90 9.06 11.94
N TYR A 176 7.93 8.06 12.82
CA TYR A 176 8.10 8.31 14.27
C TYR A 176 9.40 9.07 14.54
N LYS A 177 10.52 8.62 13.96
CA LYS A 177 11.83 9.24 14.14
C LYS A 177 11.87 10.69 13.68
N GLN A 178 11.10 11.05 12.66
CA GLN A 178 11.02 12.43 12.16
C GLN A 178 10.00 13.29 12.92
N THR A 179 8.95 12.69 13.45
CA THR A 179 7.81 13.40 14.04
C THR A 179 7.95 13.59 15.54
N ILE A 180 8.28 12.53 16.30
CA ILE A 180 8.36 12.56 17.77
C ILE A 180 9.33 13.65 18.28
N PRO A 181 10.53 13.87 17.70
CA PRO A 181 11.46 14.89 18.17
C PRO A 181 10.98 16.35 18.03
N LYS A 182 9.90 16.59 17.26
CA LYS A 182 9.35 17.94 17.07
C LYS A 182 8.51 18.42 18.25
N PHE A 183 8.05 17.49 19.09
CA PHE A 183 7.23 17.77 20.27
C PHE A 183 8.07 17.96 21.53
N LYS A 184 7.53 18.74 22.48
CA LYS A 184 8.14 19.06 23.76
C LYS A 184 7.15 18.90 24.90
N VAL A 185 7.67 18.85 26.13
CA VAL A 185 6.85 18.93 27.34
C VAL A 185 6.07 20.24 27.32
N GLY A 186 4.76 20.15 27.55
CA GLY A 186 3.81 21.26 27.52
C GLY A 186 2.96 21.35 26.25
N ASP A 187 3.36 20.68 25.16
CA ASP A 187 2.58 20.65 23.92
C ASP A 187 1.26 19.89 24.11
N GLU A 188 0.26 20.23 23.29
CA GLU A 188 -1.06 19.60 23.36
C GLU A 188 -1.07 18.17 22.80
N LEU A 189 -1.85 17.30 23.43
CA LEU A 189 -2.11 15.93 22.96
C LEU A 189 -2.73 15.92 21.55
N SER A 190 -3.64 16.84 21.27
CA SER A 190 -4.30 16.98 19.97
C SER A 190 -3.29 17.12 18.83
N ALA A 191 -2.30 18.01 18.99
CA ALA A 191 -1.26 18.22 17.98
C ALA A 191 -0.41 16.96 17.74
N LEU A 192 -0.16 16.17 18.78
CA LEU A 192 0.54 14.88 18.67
C LEU A 192 -0.32 13.83 17.96
N GLN A 193 -1.61 13.75 18.29
CA GLN A 193 -2.57 12.85 17.65
C GLN A 193 -2.78 13.18 16.17
N ASP A 194 -2.82 14.47 15.82
CA ASP A 194 -2.93 14.92 14.43
C ASP A 194 -1.68 14.55 13.61
N ALA A 195 -0.50 14.57 14.24
CA ALA A 195 0.76 14.23 13.58
C ALA A 195 0.96 12.72 13.40
N LEU A 196 0.39 11.90 14.29
CA LEU A 196 0.48 10.44 14.33
C LEU A 196 -0.91 9.82 14.57
N PRO A 197 -1.80 9.88 13.57
CA PRO A 197 -3.22 9.54 13.73
C PRO A 197 -3.41 8.06 14.06
N GLY A 198 -4.19 7.78 15.11
CA GLY A 198 -4.48 6.41 15.57
C GLY A 198 -3.37 5.77 16.41
N GLU A 199 -2.26 6.46 16.67
CA GLU A 199 -1.18 5.93 17.52
C GLU A 199 -1.47 6.11 19.01
N PHE A 200 -1.92 7.30 19.40
CA PHE A 200 -2.06 7.72 20.80
C PHE A 200 -3.53 7.91 21.18
N GLU A 201 -4.23 6.81 21.46
CA GLU A 201 -5.65 6.82 21.86
C GLU A 201 -5.79 6.90 23.39
N PHE A 202 -5.33 8.00 23.99
CA PHE A 202 -5.41 8.20 25.45
C PHE A 202 -6.81 8.65 25.89
N GLU A 203 -7.61 7.72 26.41
CA GLU A 203 -8.94 8.01 26.96
C GLU A 203 -8.86 9.03 28.11
N GLY A 204 -9.75 10.03 28.07
CA GLY A 204 -9.84 11.05 29.11
C GLY A 204 -8.65 12.00 29.20
N CYS A 205 -7.77 12.04 28.18
CA CYS A 205 -6.55 12.86 28.17
C CYS A 205 -5.47 12.44 29.20
N TYR A 206 -5.46 11.17 29.59
CA TYR A 206 -4.42 10.59 30.42
C TYR A 206 -3.90 9.32 29.77
N GLY A 207 -2.59 9.18 29.71
CA GLY A 207 -2.02 7.93 29.26
C GLY A 207 -0.53 8.00 29.06
N ARG A 208 0.01 6.82 28.79
CA ARG A 208 1.43 6.63 28.60
C ARG A 208 1.67 5.55 27.59
N GLN A 209 2.58 5.84 26.67
CA GLN A 209 2.97 4.91 25.62
C GLN A 209 4.47 5.03 25.38
N GLY A 210 5.09 3.90 25.09
CA GLY A 210 6.47 3.86 24.66
C GLY A 210 6.67 2.73 23.68
N ALA A 211 7.62 2.91 22.78
CA ALA A 211 7.98 1.90 21.81
C ALA A 211 9.50 1.84 21.63
N GLN A 212 9.98 0.63 21.40
CA GLN A 212 11.33 0.38 20.89
C GLN A 212 11.23 -0.10 19.45
N LEU A 213 11.73 0.71 18.53
CA LEU A 213 11.83 0.41 17.11
C LEU A 213 13.22 -0.17 16.79
N ASP A 214 13.56 -0.29 15.51
CA ASP A 214 14.82 -0.93 15.08
C ASP A 214 16.06 -0.13 15.49
N ASP A 215 16.03 1.20 15.30
CA ASP A 215 17.13 2.12 15.61
C ASP A 215 16.72 3.30 16.51
N PHE A 216 15.43 3.40 16.85
CA PHE A 216 14.84 4.51 17.60
C PHE A 216 13.97 3.98 18.75
N GLN A 217 13.86 4.74 19.83
CA GLN A 217 12.92 4.45 20.91
C GLN A 217 12.36 5.75 21.46
N TYR A 218 11.13 5.69 22.00
CA TYR A 218 10.51 6.83 22.66
C TYR A 218 9.60 6.40 23.81
N VAL A 219 9.34 7.33 24.72
CA VAL A 219 8.30 7.28 25.74
C VAL A 219 7.61 8.63 25.79
N ILE A 220 6.28 8.61 25.73
CA ILE A 220 5.41 9.77 25.87
C ILE A 220 4.45 9.52 27.02
N GLU A 221 4.30 10.52 27.88
CA GLU A 221 3.31 10.55 28.95
C GLU A 221 2.49 11.82 28.82
N VAL A 222 1.17 11.67 28.95
CA VAL A 222 0.21 12.74 28.75
C VAL A 222 -0.69 12.83 29.97
N ASN A 223 -0.91 14.07 30.40
CA ASN A 223 -1.79 14.42 31.49
C ASN A 223 -2.51 15.73 31.15
N CYS A 224 -3.81 15.84 31.44
CA CYS A 224 -4.59 17.05 31.19
C CYS A 224 -4.49 17.56 29.74
N CYS A 225 -4.47 16.62 28.80
CA CYS A 225 -4.34 16.85 27.36
C CYS A 225 -3.02 17.53 26.96
N LYS A 226 -1.99 17.44 27.81
CA LYS A 226 -0.65 17.97 27.54
C LYS A 226 0.42 16.91 27.75
N ILE A 227 1.47 16.99 26.95
CA ILE A 227 2.65 16.15 27.09
C ILE A 227 3.38 16.55 28.37
N VAL A 228 3.45 15.65 29.35
CA VAL A 228 4.17 15.88 30.62
C VAL A 228 5.53 15.19 30.65
N ARG A 229 5.74 14.20 29.79
CA ARG A 229 7.04 13.56 29.57
C ARG A 229 7.17 13.18 28.12
N ILE A 230 8.31 13.51 27.53
CA ILE A 230 8.71 13.01 26.22
C ILE A 230 10.21 12.70 26.26
N GLU A 231 10.55 11.44 26.05
CA GLU A 231 11.91 10.97 25.93
C GLU A 231 12.03 10.23 24.60
N TYR A 232 13.10 10.49 23.87
CA TYR A 232 13.38 9.80 22.62
C TYR A 232 14.88 9.71 22.39
N GLY A 233 15.32 8.76 21.58
CA GLY A 233 16.73 8.60 21.26
C GLY A 233 17.02 7.34 20.45
N PRO A 234 18.31 7.08 20.15
CA PRO A 234 18.71 5.81 19.56
C PRO A 234 18.33 4.65 20.48
N LYS A 235 18.05 3.49 19.88
CA LYS A 235 17.72 2.28 20.64
C LYS A 235 18.84 1.92 21.62
N GLN A 236 18.49 1.72 22.89
CA GLN A 236 19.39 1.24 23.94
C GLN A 236 18.91 -0.11 24.48
N ASN A 237 19.83 -0.94 24.99
CA ASN A 237 19.53 -2.27 25.51
C ASN A 237 18.59 -2.25 26.72
N THR A 238 18.67 -1.19 27.53
CA THR A 238 17.72 -0.88 28.59
C THR A 238 16.83 0.26 28.08
N GLY A 239 15.59 -0.06 27.72
CA GLY A 239 14.64 0.94 27.23
C GLY A 239 14.35 2.04 28.25
N PHE A 240 13.72 3.12 27.80
CA PHE A 240 13.24 4.15 28.71
C PHE A 240 12.24 3.57 29.71
N MET A 241 12.46 3.80 31.01
CA MET A 241 11.60 3.26 32.05
C MET A 241 10.20 3.86 31.97
N ILE A 242 9.20 2.98 31.92
CA ILE A 242 7.78 3.31 32.06
C ILE A 242 7.43 3.45 33.56
N SER A 243 7.82 4.54 34.23
CA SER A 243 7.40 4.85 35.61
C SER A 243 6.92 6.30 35.78
N GLY A 244 5.76 6.49 36.39
CA GLY A 244 5.09 7.78 36.57
C GLY A 244 3.76 7.61 37.32
N LYS A 245 3.43 8.52 38.23
CA LYS A 245 2.13 8.56 38.93
C LYS A 245 1.25 9.60 38.25
N ARG A 246 -0.05 9.30 38.12
CA ARG A 246 -1.06 10.27 37.67
C ARG A 246 -1.00 11.51 38.56
N LEU A 247 -0.72 12.67 37.97
CA LEU A 247 -0.80 13.95 38.66
C LEU A 247 -2.21 14.52 38.46
N PRO A 248 -2.81 15.20 39.45
CA PRO A 248 -4.08 15.90 39.27
C PRO A 248 -3.94 17.00 38.20
N CYS A 249 -5.06 17.34 37.54
CA CYS A 249 -5.13 18.54 36.71
C CYS A 249 -5.42 19.75 37.60
N ASP A 250 -4.51 20.71 37.58
CA ASP A 250 -4.71 22.05 38.15
C ASP A 250 -5.35 22.99 37.12
#